data_AF-A0A7X7H5P5-F1
#
_entry.id   AF-A0A7X7H5P5-F1
#
_cell.length_a   1.000
_cell.length_b   1.000
_cell.length_c   1.000
_cell.angle_alpha   90.00
_cell.angle_beta   90.00
_cell.angle_gamma   90.00
#
_symmetry.space_group_name_H-M   'P 1'
#
loop_
_entity.id
_entity.type
_entity.pdbx_description
1 polymer ?
#
loop_
_entity_poly.entity_id
_entity_poly.type
_entity_poly.pdbx_seq_one_letter_code
_entity_poly.pdbx_strand_id
1 'polypeptide(L)'
;MVDGLRILFGAPSAGYPRTPRGAQFVPYIYKYKLEGSMDGEKWEVILDKSNNTESKNTIFDEVKPSECRYVKFTMIDWPKNSSLGIIDLTVFGKPAASFDRNSTFVTKFPTSAR
;
A
#
# COMPACT_ATOMS: atom_id res chain seq x y z
N MET A 1 -2.37 1.97 -12.84
CA MET A 1 -3.58 1.84 -12.01
C MET A 1 -3.31 0.82 -10.94
N VAL A 2 -3.40 1.22 -9.67
CA VAL A 2 -3.39 0.32 -8.51
C VAL A 2 -4.80 -0.22 -8.34
N ASP A 3 -4.95 -1.53 -8.18
CA ASP A 3 -6.24 -2.23 -8.00
C ASP A 3 -6.26 -3.19 -6.80
N GLY A 4 -5.12 -3.40 -6.14
CA GLY A 4 -5.08 -4.24 -4.96
C GLY A 4 -3.84 -4.04 -4.09
N LEU A 5 -3.90 -4.67 -2.92
CA LEU A 5 -2.91 -4.56 -1.85
C LEU A 5 -2.79 -5.91 -1.13
N ARG A 6 -1.56 -6.37 -0.91
CA ARG A 6 -1.24 -7.41 0.07
C ARG A 6 -0.30 -6.86 1.13
N ILE A 7 -0.63 -7.12 2.39
CA ILE A 7 0.25 -6.82 3.52
C ILE A 7 0.45 -8.10 4.32
N LEU A 8 1.71 -8.40 4.65
CA LEU A 8 2.06 -9.37 5.67
C LEU A 8 2.65 -8.63 6.86
N PHE A 9 1.90 -8.53 7.94
CA PHE A 9 2.42 -8.04 9.20
C PHE A 9 3.25 -9.13 9.88
N GLY A 10 4.36 -8.71 10.47
CA GLY A 10 5.10 -9.53 11.40
C GLY A 10 4.21 -9.84 12.58
N ALA A 11 3.78 -11.09 12.70
CA ALA A 11 3.29 -11.59 13.98
C ALA A 11 4.42 -11.39 15.00
N PRO A 12 4.13 -11.02 16.27
CA PRO A 12 5.15 -11.04 17.29
C PRO A 12 5.77 -12.44 17.29
N SER A 13 7.06 -12.48 16.98
CA SER A 13 7.82 -13.71 16.91
C SER A 13 7.69 -14.46 18.24
N ALA A 14 7.76 -15.78 18.13
CA ALA A 14 7.61 -16.79 19.18
C ALA A 14 8.68 -16.71 20.30
N GLY A 15 8.84 -15.53 20.91
CA GLY A 15 9.68 -15.22 22.06
C GLY A 15 8.92 -14.55 23.21
N TYR A 16 7.63 -14.21 23.03
CA TYR A 16 6.74 -14.01 24.17
C TYR A 16 6.44 -15.40 24.76
N PRO A 17 6.52 -15.59 26.09
CA PRO A 17 6.32 -16.91 26.69
C PRO A 17 5.03 -17.49 26.12
N ARG A 18 5.12 -18.74 25.61
CA ARG A 18 3.95 -19.52 25.18
C ARG A 18 2.88 -19.26 26.20
N THR A 19 1.85 -18.53 25.79
CA THR A 19 0.76 -18.18 26.67
C THR A 19 0.31 -19.45 27.40
N PRO A 20 0.28 -19.47 28.74
CA PRO A 20 -0.20 -20.62 29.48
C PRO A 20 -1.55 -21.05 28.90
N ARG A 21 -1.84 -22.36 28.90
CA ARG A 21 -3.19 -22.85 28.52
C ARG A 21 -4.23 -22.00 29.26
N GLY A 22 -4.98 -21.18 28.53
CA GLY A 22 -5.98 -20.26 29.08
C GLY A 22 -5.72 -18.76 28.90
N ALA A 23 -4.59 -18.32 28.33
CA ALA A 23 -4.42 -16.89 28.05
C ALA A 23 -5.28 -16.45 26.86
N GLN A 24 -5.98 -15.32 27.03
CA GLN A 24 -6.85 -14.72 26.03
C GLN A 24 -6.10 -14.41 24.73
N PHE A 25 -6.73 -14.74 23.60
CA PHE A 25 -6.33 -14.26 22.28
C PHE A 25 -6.41 -12.72 22.30
N VAL A 26 -5.25 -12.06 22.25
CA VAL A 26 -5.20 -10.60 22.05
C VAL A 26 -5.29 -10.36 20.54
N PRO A 27 -6.34 -9.68 20.04
CA PRO A 27 -6.48 -9.42 18.62
C PRO A 27 -5.40 -8.46 18.13
N TYR A 28 -4.73 -8.81 17.03
CA TYR A 28 -3.74 -7.96 16.38
C TYR A 28 -4.42 -7.12 15.30
N ILE A 29 -4.92 -5.96 15.71
CA ILE A 29 -5.64 -5.03 14.84
C ILE A 29 -4.69 -3.94 14.36
N TYR A 30 -4.52 -3.84 13.05
CA TYR A 30 -3.72 -2.80 12.41
C TYR A 30 -4.63 -1.80 11.72
N LYS A 31 -4.36 -0.51 11.92
CA LYS A 31 -5.07 0.61 11.30
C LYS A 31 -4.10 1.38 10.43
N TYR A 32 -4.47 1.64 9.19
CA TYR A 32 -3.58 2.23 8.21
C TYR A 32 -4.35 2.92 7.08
N LYS A 33 -3.63 3.62 6.22
CA LYS A 33 -4.13 4.17 4.95
C LYS A 33 -3.19 3.85 3.81
N LEU A 34 -3.76 3.72 2.61
CA LEU A 34 -3.05 3.73 1.35
C LEU A 34 -3.48 4.97 0.56
N GLU A 35 -2.49 5.74 0.11
CA GLU A 35 -2.70 6.96 -0.66
C GLU A 35 -1.92 6.89 -1.97
N GLY A 36 -2.50 7.43 -3.03
CA GLY A 36 -1.90 7.54 -4.35
C GLY A 36 -1.58 8.98 -4.71
N SER A 37 -0.55 9.17 -5.53
CA SER A 37 -0.22 10.47 -6.09
C SER A 37 0.34 10.35 -7.51
N MET A 38 0.04 11.33 -8.36
CA MET A 38 0.64 11.48 -9.69
C MET A 38 1.93 12.29 -9.67
N ASP A 39 2.10 13.19 -8.69
CA ASP A 39 3.19 14.15 -8.59
C ASP A 39 4.12 13.94 -7.38
N GLY A 40 3.70 13.13 -6.40
CA GLY A 40 4.41 12.89 -5.15
C GLY A 40 4.14 13.96 -4.07
N GLU A 41 3.34 14.98 -4.37
CA GLU A 41 3.07 16.12 -3.47
C GLU A 41 1.62 16.12 -2.99
N LYS A 42 0.67 15.92 -3.91
CA LYS A 42 -0.76 15.84 -3.63
C LYS A 42 -1.17 14.38 -3.52
N TRP A 43 -1.80 14.03 -2.42
CA TRP A 43 -2.12 12.65 -2.07
C TRP A 43 -3.62 12.46 -1.98
N GLU A 44 -4.14 11.44 -2.67
CA GLU A 44 -5.54 11.04 -2.62
C GLU A 44 -5.65 9.68 -1.93
N VAL A 45 -6.68 9.51 -1.10
CA VAL A 45 -6.90 8.27 -0.36
C VAL A 45 -7.44 7.19 -1.30
N ILE A 46 -6.69 6.10 -1.45
CA ILE A 46 -7.11 4.90 -2.19
C ILE A 46 -7.83 3.93 -1.25
N LEU A 47 -7.33 3.76 -0.02
CA LEU A 47 -7.89 2.88 0.99
C LEU A 47 -7.76 3.50 2.39
N ASP A 48 -8.86 3.49 3.15
CA ASP A 48 -8.89 3.93 4.54
C ASP A 48 -9.29 2.80 5.49
N LYS A 49 -8.32 2.32 6.29
CA LYS A 49 -8.50 1.32 7.35
C LYS A 49 -8.25 1.93 8.74
N SER A 50 -8.43 3.24 8.90
CA SER A 50 -8.30 3.94 10.20
C SER A 50 -9.26 3.42 11.27
N ASN A 51 -10.42 2.91 10.87
CA ASN A 51 -11.43 2.34 11.76
C ASN A 51 -11.46 0.81 11.74
N ASN A 52 -10.38 0.16 11.26
CA ASN A 52 -10.33 -1.30 11.24
C ASN A 52 -10.47 -1.89 12.66
N THR A 53 -11.31 -2.92 12.78
CA THR A 53 -11.52 -3.72 13.99
C THR A 53 -11.20 -5.19 13.78
N GLU A 54 -10.80 -5.58 12.57
CA GLU A 54 -10.49 -6.96 12.24
C GLU A 54 -9.03 -7.29 12.58
N SER A 55 -8.85 -8.41 13.29
CA SER A 55 -7.53 -8.94 13.64
C SER A 55 -7.02 -9.86 12.53
N LYS A 56 -6.13 -9.34 11.68
CA LYS A 56 -5.51 -10.09 10.56
C LYS A 56 -4.05 -9.69 10.40
N ASN A 57 -3.17 -10.69 10.32
CA ASN A 57 -1.75 -10.48 10.03
C ASN A 57 -1.45 -10.57 8.53
N THR A 58 -2.27 -11.32 7.78
CA THR A 58 -2.20 -11.38 6.32
C THR A 58 -3.44 -10.69 5.77
N ILE A 59 -3.23 -9.64 4.98
CA ILE A 59 -4.29 -8.83 4.41
C ILE A 59 -4.22 -8.92 2.89
N PHE A 60 -5.39 -9.08 2.30
CA PHE A 60 -5.65 -8.84 0.89
C PHE A 60 -6.84 -7.89 0.82
N ASP A 61 -6.61 -6.69 0.28
CA ASP A 61 -7.67 -5.73 0.02
C ASP A 61 -7.68 -5.42 -1.47
N GLU A 62 -8.88 -5.53 -2.06
CA GLU A 62 -9.16 -5.00 -3.39
C GLU A 62 -9.59 -3.56 -3.26
N VAL A 63 -9.10 -2.71 -4.16
CA VAL A 63 -9.42 -1.29 -4.18
C VAL A 63 -9.98 -0.90 -5.54
N LYS A 64 -10.75 0.18 -5.58
CA LYS A 64 -11.17 0.74 -6.86
C LYS A 64 -9.91 1.10 -7.68
N PRO A 65 -9.81 0.67 -8.95
CA PRO A 65 -8.67 1.01 -9.80
C PRO A 65 -8.40 2.51 -9.79
N SER A 66 -7.21 2.90 -9.33
CA SER A 66 -6.81 4.29 -9.14
C SER A 66 -5.49 4.56 -9.85
N GLU A 67 -5.45 5.60 -10.67
CA GLU A 67 -4.21 6.03 -11.32
C GLU A 67 -3.29 6.74 -10.33
N CYS A 68 -2.05 6.27 -10.25
CA CYS A 68 -1.00 6.91 -9.47
C CYS A 68 0.37 6.49 -10.01
N ARG A 69 1.38 7.32 -9.73
CA ARG A 69 2.80 7.03 -9.95
C ARG A 69 3.53 6.73 -8.65
N TYR A 70 3.03 7.29 -7.55
CA TYR A 70 3.57 7.14 -6.20
C TYR A 70 2.49 6.59 -5.29
N VAL A 71 2.90 5.75 -4.35
CA VAL A 71 2.04 5.21 -3.30
C VAL A 71 2.65 5.58 -1.95
N LYS A 72 1.81 5.97 -1.01
CA LYS A 72 2.17 6.20 0.39
C LYS A 72 1.35 5.27 1.26
N PHE A 73 2.04 4.52 2.09
CA PHE A 73 1.44 3.69 3.11
C PHE A 73 1.68 4.35 4.47
N THR A 74 0.60 4.60 5.21
CA THR A 74 0.66 5.27 6.50
C THR A 74 0.10 4.35 7.58
N MET A 75 0.94 3.94 8.52
CA MET A 75 0.50 3.22 9.71
C MET A 75 -0.11 4.22 10.71
N ILE A 76 -1.34 3.97 11.14
CA ILE A 76 -2.08 4.82 12.08
C ILE A 76 -2.03 4.23 13.47
N ASP A 77 -2.32 2.94 13.61
CA ASP A 77 -2.29 2.26 14.90
C ASP A 77 -2.00 0.77 14.76
N TRP A 78 -1.46 0.20 15.83
CA TRP A 78 -1.07 -1.21 15.93
C TRP A 78 -1.03 -1.64 17.40
N PRO A 79 -1.08 -2.95 17.69
CA PRO A 79 -1.05 -3.46 19.06
C PRO A 79 0.24 -3.05 19.78
N LYS A 80 0.11 -2.24 20.85
CA LYS A 80 1.28 -1.66 21.56
C LYS A 80 2.08 -2.66 22.38
N ASN A 81 1.52 -3.83 22.64
CA ASN A 81 2.20 -4.97 23.26
C ASN A 81 2.98 -5.82 22.24
N SER A 82 3.06 -5.40 20.99
CA SER A 82 3.82 -6.05 19.92
C SER A 82 4.76 -5.06 19.25
N SER A 83 5.92 -5.54 18.83
CA SER A 83 6.73 -4.83 17.85
C SER A 83 5.94 -4.66 16.56
N LEU A 84 6.03 -3.47 15.96
CA LEU A 84 5.51 -3.23 14.63
C LEU A 84 6.50 -3.80 13.61
N GLY A 85 6.03 -4.75 12.80
CA GLY A 85 6.79 -5.29 11.67
C GLY A 85 5.91 -5.44 10.45
N ILE A 86 6.44 -5.06 9.29
CA ILE A 86 5.85 -5.38 7.99
C ILE A 86 6.87 -6.29 7.30
N ILE A 87 6.47 -7.54 7.08
CA ILE A 87 7.28 -8.53 6.38
C ILE A 87 7.27 -8.23 4.89
N ASP A 88 6.08 -7.90 4.35
CA ASP A 88 5.89 -7.62 2.94
C ASP A 88 4.74 -6.64 2.72
N LEU A 89 4.92 -5.77 1.74
CA LEU A 89 3.92 -4.84 1.23
C LEU A 89 3.96 -4.94 -0.30
N THR A 90 2.96 -5.60 -0.88
CA THR A 90 2.81 -5.69 -2.33
C THR A 90 1.63 -4.84 -2.77
N VAL A 91 1.84 -3.98 -3.76
CA VAL A 91 0.77 -3.21 -4.42
C VAL A 91 0.57 -3.80 -5.81
N PHE A 92 -0.68 -4.17 -6.11
CA PHE A 92 -1.07 -4.74 -7.39
C PHE A 92 -1.68 -3.68 -8.29
N GLY A 93 -1.49 -3.87 -9.59
CA GLY A 93 -1.99 -2.95 -10.57
C GLY A 93 -1.61 -3.30 -11.99
N LYS A 94 -2.25 -2.61 -12.93
CA LYS A 94 -1.90 -2.64 -14.36
C LYS A 94 -1.34 -1.28 -14.76
N PRO A 95 -0.43 -1.20 -15.74
CA PRO A 95 -0.02 0.09 -16.28
C PRO A 95 -1.24 0.85 -16.78
N ALA A 96 -1.37 2.13 -16.42
CA ALA A 96 -2.29 3.02 -17.13
C ALA A 96 -1.81 3.05 -18.58
N ALA A 97 -2.75 2.93 -19.54
CA ALA A 97 -2.53 2.57 -20.94
C ALA A 97 -1.10 2.83 -21.46
N SER A 98 -0.49 1.77 -21.99
CA SER A 98 0.83 1.80 -22.65
C SER A 98 1.00 3.06 -23.48
N PHE A 99 2.09 3.80 -23.25
CA PHE A 99 2.62 4.79 -24.17
C PHE A 99 2.29 4.38 -25.60
N ASP A 100 1.42 5.16 -26.25
CA ASP A 100 0.88 4.81 -27.55
C ASP A 100 2.07 4.66 -28.51
N ARG A 101 2.28 3.46 -29.06
CA ARG A 101 3.38 3.21 -30.01
C ARG A 101 3.22 4.00 -31.32
N ASN A 102 2.08 4.69 -31.48
CA ASN A 102 1.81 5.63 -32.58
C ASN A 102 1.93 7.11 -32.18
N SER A 103 2.41 7.43 -30.97
CA SER A 103 2.79 8.79 -30.59
C SER A 103 3.97 9.24 -31.47
N THR A 104 3.66 9.88 -32.59
CA THR A 104 4.67 10.45 -33.49
C THR A 104 5.49 11.46 -32.72
N PHE A 105 6.75 11.14 -32.47
CA PHE A 105 7.71 12.05 -31.85
C PHE A 105 7.97 13.18 -32.86
N VAL A 106 7.27 14.31 -32.71
CA VAL A 106 7.50 15.49 -33.54
C VAL A 106 8.77 16.19 -33.03
N THR A 107 9.93 15.74 -33.50
CA THR A 107 11.15 16.55 -33.43
C THR A 107 11.03 17.68 -34.45
N LYS A 108 10.58 18.86 -34.01
CA LYS A 108 10.81 20.11 -34.76
C LYS A 108 12.29 20.46 -34.61
N PHE A 109 13.08 20.20 -35.65
CA PHE A 109 14.39 20.83 -35.77
C PHE A 109 14.20 22.26 -36.27
N PRO A 110 14.75 23.29 -35.60
CA PRO A 110 14.74 24.64 -36.14
C PRO A 110 15.62 24.67 -37.40
N THR A 111 15.04 25.09 -38.53
CA THR A 111 15.80 25.37 -39.75
C THR A 111 16.62 26.64 -39.52
N SER A 112 17.94 26.54 -39.55
CA SER A 112 18.82 27.70 -39.57
C SER A 112 18.55 28.49 -40.85
N ALA A 113 18.14 29.75 -40.71
CA ALA A 113 18.22 30.71 -41.79
C ALA A 113 19.70 30.96 -42.13
N ARG A 114 19.98 31.09 -43.42
CA ARG A 114 21.30 31.39 -44.01
C ARG A 114 21.72 32.82 -43.71
#